data_AF-A0A1B3W7F4-F1
#
_entry.id   AF-A0A1B3W7F4-F1
#
_cell.length_a   1.000
_cell.length_b   1.000
_cell.length_c   1.000
_cell.angle_alpha   90.00
_cell.angle_beta   90.00
_cell.angle_gamma   90.00
#
_symmetry.space_group_name_H-M   'P 1'
#
loop_
_entity.id
_entity.type
_entity.pdbx_description
1 polymer ?
#
loop_
_entity_poly.entity_id
_entity_poly.type
_entity_poly.pdbx_seq_one_letter_code
_entity_poly.pdbx_strand_id
1 'polypeptide(L)'
;MTSADLLLGAMVLGVAIFLARGSHPLLGLLLVVSAVAVSALLFLPTRELGAWIGMGRVHRFHALAGSTPLDPAEWIHLLAFAWLGLLLWLGRADLRNWKGWALLVALGIGAELAQTLTQDREPRLADVVLNLAGGVAGVLLAMLVRRIVRWL
;
A
#
# COMPACT_ATOMS: atom_id res chain seq x y z
N MET A 1 2.38 -21.32 -11.02
CA MET A 1 2.14 -20.83 -9.67
C MET A 1 3.06 -21.60 -8.73
N THR A 2 4.05 -20.92 -8.16
CA THR A 2 5.08 -21.47 -7.29
C THR A 2 4.60 -21.52 -5.82
N SER A 3 5.34 -22.18 -4.94
CA SER A 3 5.09 -22.13 -3.49
C SER A 3 5.28 -20.73 -2.92
N ALA A 4 6.17 -19.92 -3.50
CA ALA A 4 6.37 -18.53 -3.13
C ALA A 4 5.14 -17.67 -3.50
N ASP A 5 4.56 -17.87 -4.68
CA ASP A 5 3.34 -17.18 -5.12
C ASP A 5 2.17 -17.47 -4.16
N LEU A 6 2.03 -18.73 -3.74
CA LEU A 6 1.00 -19.16 -2.79
C LEU A 6 1.20 -18.53 -1.41
N LEU A 7 2.44 -18.49 -0.91
CA LEU A 7 2.78 -17.86 0.35
C LEU A 7 2.49 -16.37 0.32
N LEU A 8 2.90 -15.68 -0.75
CA LEU A 8 2.64 -14.25 -0.94
C LEU A 8 1.13 -13.97 -0.96
N GLY A 9 0.36 -14.75 -1.71
CA GLY A 9 -1.10 -14.64 -1.74
C GLY A 9 -1.74 -14.84 -0.35
N ALA A 10 -1.27 -15.84 0.41
CA ALA A 10 -1.74 -16.07 1.78
C ALA A 10 -1.39 -14.92 2.73
N MET A 11 -0.18 -14.36 2.63
CA MET A 11 0.24 -13.20 3.41
C MET A 11 -0.63 -11.98 3.11
N VAL A 12 -0.89 -11.70 1.83
CA VAL A 12 -1.70 -10.57 1.38
C VAL A 12 -3.13 -10.69 1.91
N LEU A 13 -3.73 -11.88 1.80
CA LEU A 13 -5.07 -12.13 2.35
C LEU A 13 -5.10 -12.01 3.87
N GLY A 14 -4.10 -12.56 4.56
CA GLY A 14 -3.98 -12.47 6.01
C GLY A 14 -3.88 -11.02 6.48
N VAL A 15 -3.03 -10.21 5.84
CA VAL A 15 -2.90 -8.78 6.12
C VAL A 15 -4.20 -8.04 5.81
N ALA A 16 -4.82 -8.27 4.65
CA ALA A 16 -6.07 -7.61 4.27
C ALA A 16 -7.19 -7.86 5.29
N ILE A 17 -7.37 -9.11 5.70
CA ILE A 17 -8.36 -9.50 6.72
C ILE A 17 -8.01 -8.87 8.08
N PHE A 18 -6.74 -8.89 8.48
CA PHE A 18 -6.29 -8.28 9.73
C PHE A 18 -6.55 -6.77 9.77
N LEU A 19 -6.28 -6.05 8.67
CA LEU A 19 -6.52 -4.61 8.57
C LEU A 19 -8.01 -4.29 8.66
N ALA A 20 -8.85 -5.09 7.99
CA ALA A 20 -10.30 -4.90 7.99
C ALA A 20 -10.97 -5.22 9.33
N ARG A 21 -10.39 -6.14 10.12
CA ARG A 21 -10.95 -6.55 11.42
C ARG A 21 -11.10 -5.35 12.35
N GLY A 22 -12.29 -5.16 12.92
CA GLY A 22 -12.57 -4.06 13.84
C GLY A 22 -12.82 -2.70 13.16
N SER A 23 -12.79 -2.64 11.83
CA SER A 23 -13.22 -1.47 11.06
C SER A 23 -14.73 -1.49 10.84
N HIS A 24 -15.33 -0.32 10.57
CA HIS A 24 -16.69 -0.24 10.02
C HIS A 24 -16.78 -1.06 8.70
N PRO A 25 -17.86 -1.80 8.41
CA PRO A 25 -17.91 -2.75 7.29
C PRO A 25 -17.51 -2.18 5.93
N LEU A 26 -17.95 -0.96 5.60
CA LEU A 26 -17.57 -0.29 4.35
C LEU A 26 -16.07 0.04 4.29
N LEU A 27 -15.48 0.51 5.38
CA LEU A 27 -14.05 0.82 5.46
C LEU A 27 -13.23 -0.46 5.51
N GLY A 28 -13.73 -1.51 6.16
CA GLY A 28 -13.13 -2.84 6.14
C GLY A 28 -13.08 -3.42 4.72
N LEU A 29 -14.19 -3.37 3.98
CA LEU A 29 -14.21 -3.78 2.57
C LEU A 29 -13.24 -2.95 1.72
N LEU A 30 -13.24 -1.62 1.90
CA LEU A 30 -12.33 -0.73 1.19
C LEU A 30 -10.86 -1.04 1.52
N LEU A 31 -10.54 -1.35 2.77
CA LEU A 31 -9.21 -1.78 3.21
C LEU A 31 -8.81 -3.10 2.56
N VAL A 32 -9.70 -4.10 2.51
CA VAL A 32 -9.40 -5.38 1.85
C VAL A 32 -9.10 -5.16 0.38
N VAL A 33 -10.00 -4.48 -0.35
CA VAL A 33 -9.84 -4.21 -1.77
C VAL A 33 -8.56 -3.41 -2.03
N SER A 34 -8.28 -2.41 -1.18
CA SER A 34 -7.09 -1.58 -1.31
C SER A 34 -5.81 -2.34 -1.01
N ALA A 35 -5.78 -3.20 0.01
CA ALA A 35 -4.62 -4.01 0.35
C ALA A 35 -4.29 -5.01 -0.77
N VAL A 36 -5.31 -5.64 -1.35
CA VAL A 36 -5.15 -6.53 -2.51
C VAL A 36 -4.68 -5.75 -3.73
N ALA A 37 -5.27 -4.58 -4.01
CA ALA A 37 -4.88 -3.75 -5.15
C ALA A 37 -3.45 -3.21 -5.01
N VAL A 38 -3.07 -2.74 -3.83
CA VAL A 38 -1.70 -2.30 -3.53
C VAL A 38 -0.73 -3.47 -3.67
N SER A 39 -1.06 -4.64 -3.14
CA SER A 39 -0.24 -5.83 -3.32
C SER A 39 -0.05 -6.16 -4.81
N ALA A 40 -1.12 -6.15 -5.60
CA ALA A 40 -1.02 -6.36 -7.04
C ALA A 40 -0.08 -5.33 -7.69
N LEU A 41 -0.18 -4.05 -7.33
CA LEU A 41 0.70 -2.99 -7.84
C LEU A 41 2.18 -3.18 -7.47
N LEU A 42 2.46 -3.72 -6.28
CA LEU A 42 3.82 -3.89 -5.78
C LEU A 42 4.48 -5.16 -6.32
N PHE A 43 3.73 -6.25 -6.46
CA PHE A 43 4.30 -7.57 -6.75
C PHE A 43 4.05 -8.09 -8.16
N LEU A 44 3.09 -7.53 -8.92
CA LEU A 44 2.85 -7.97 -10.29
C LEU A 44 3.81 -7.30 -11.28
N PRO A 45 4.24 -8.05 -12.32
CA PRO A 45 4.97 -7.47 -13.44
C PRO A 45 4.16 -6.38 -14.16
N THR A 46 4.83 -5.31 -14.62
CA THR A 46 4.20 -4.18 -15.33
C THR A 46 3.37 -4.61 -16.55
N ARG A 47 3.77 -5.68 -17.25
CA ARG A 47 3.02 -6.24 -18.38
C ARG A 47 1.62 -6.74 -17.96
N GLU A 48 1.52 -7.35 -16.77
CA GLU A 48 0.29 -7.93 -16.24
C GLU A 48 -0.62 -6.82 -15.72
N LEU A 49 -0.05 -5.83 -15.01
CA LEU A 49 -0.75 -4.61 -14.65
C LEU A 49 -1.30 -3.90 -15.91
N GLY A 50 -0.48 -3.77 -16.94
CA GLY A 50 -0.84 -3.18 -18.23
C GLY A 50 -1.99 -3.89 -18.94
N ALA A 51 -2.10 -5.21 -18.80
CA ALA A 51 -3.22 -5.99 -19.34
C ALA A 51 -4.54 -5.69 -18.61
N TRP A 52 -4.49 -5.36 -17.32
CA TRP A 52 -5.71 -5.09 -16.52
C TRP A 52 -6.19 -3.64 -16.62
N ILE A 53 -5.27 -2.68 -16.48
CA ILE A 53 -5.63 -1.25 -16.43
C ILE A 53 -5.39 -0.51 -17.76
N GLY A 54 -4.77 -1.19 -18.73
CA GLY A 54 -4.43 -0.66 -20.06
C GLY A 54 -3.07 0.05 -20.09
N MET A 55 -2.22 -0.35 -21.05
CA MET A 55 -0.87 0.22 -21.22
C MET A 55 -0.86 1.74 -21.42
N GLY A 56 -1.90 2.34 -22.00
CA GLY A 56 -2.00 3.80 -22.13
C GLY A 56 -2.12 4.53 -20.78
N ARG A 57 -2.65 3.88 -19.73
CA ARG A 57 -2.67 4.46 -18.38
C ARG A 57 -1.33 4.30 -17.69
N VAL A 58 -0.70 3.14 -17.85
CA VAL A 58 0.67 2.88 -17.36
C VAL A 58 1.64 3.92 -17.95
N HIS A 59 1.67 4.10 -19.27
CA HIS A 59 2.54 5.07 -19.90
C HIS A 59 2.29 6.52 -19.44
N ARG A 60 1.02 6.92 -19.25
CA ARG A 60 0.71 8.24 -18.70
C ARG A 60 1.24 8.42 -17.29
N PHE A 61 1.10 7.42 -16.44
CA PHE A 61 1.68 7.44 -15.10
C PHE A 61 3.21 7.55 -15.15
N HIS A 62 3.86 6.74 -15.99
CA HIS A 62 5.31 6.82 -16.19
C HIS A 62 5.76 8.21 -16.69
N ALA A 63 5.02 8.82 -17.62
CA ALA A 63 5.32 10.16 -18.13
C ALA A 63 5.17 11.24 -17.05
N LEU A 64 4.14 11.16 -16.21
CA LEU A 64 3.94 12.08 -15.08
C LEU A 64 5.06 11.91 -14.04
N ALA A 65 5.36 10.67 -13.63
CA ALA A 65 6.43 10.36 -12.69
C ALA A 65 7.81 10.83 -13.21
N GLY A 66 8.08 10.67 -14.51
CA GLY A 66 9.31 11.13 -15.16
C GLY A 66 9.52 12.65 -15.18
N SER A 67 8.53 13.44 -14.76
CA SER A 67 8.67 14.89 -14.54
C SER A 67 9.18 15.25 -13.14
N THR A 68 9.41 14.25 -12.29
CA THR A 68 9.83 14.40 -10.89
C THR A 68 11.15 13.66 -10.67
N PRO A 69 11.87 13.88 -9.55
CA PRO A 69 13.08 13.13 -9.26
C PRO A 69 12.84 11.68 -8.82
N LEU A 70 11.58 11.27 -8.63
CA LEU A 70 11.23 9.91 -8.23
C LEU A 70 10.82 9.08 -9.45
N ASP A 71 11.31 7.86 -9.50
CA ASP A 71 10.93 6.91 -10.53
C ASP A 71 9.47 6.44 -10.36
N PRO A 72 8.82 5.93 -11.42
CA PRO A 72 7.44 5.45 -11.35
C PRO A 72 7.21 4.38 -10.25
N ALA A 73 8.18 3.49 -10.03
CA ALA A 73 8.08 2.50 -8.96
C ALA A 73 8.10 3.15 -7.56
N GLU A 74 8.97 4.12 -7.34
CA GLU A 74 9.07 4.87 -6.08
C GLU A 74 7.78 5.63 -5.76
N TRP A 75 7.15 6.22 -6.78
CA TRP A 75 5.82 6.82 -6.65
C TRP A 75 4.75 5.79 -6.25
N ILE A 76 4.80 4.57 -6.79
CA ILE A 76 3.85 3.51 -6.40
C ILE A 76 4.02 3.19 -4.92
N HIS A 77 5.25 3.02 -4.42
CA HIS A 77 5.53 2.80 -3.00
C HIS A 77 4.96 3.92 -2.13
N LEU A 78 5.27 5.18 -2.47
CA LEU A 78 4.82 6.35 -1.73
C LEU A 78 3.28 6.46 -1.71
N LEU A 79 2.63 6.37 -2.88
CA LEU A 79 1.18 6.56 -3.02
C LEU A 79 0.39 5.39 -2.42
N ALA A 80 0.85 4.16 -2.61
CA ALA A 80 0.22 2.98 -2.04
C ALA A 80 0.19 3.04 -0.51
N PHE A 81 1.32 3.39 0.10
CA PHE A 81 1.39 3.50 1.55
C PHE A 81 0.71 4.76 2.09
N ALA A 82 0.68 5.87 1.35
CA ALA A 82 -0.15 7.01 1.70
C ALA A 82 -1.64 6.65 1.71
N TRP A 83 -2.09 5.90 0.72
CA TRP A 83 -3.46 5.41 0.69
C TRP A 83 -3.76 4.44 1.84
N LEU A 84 -2.89 3.47 2.11
CA LEU A 84 -3.06 2.54 3.23
C LEU A 84 -3.02 3.26 4.59
N GLY A 85 -2.10 4.19 4.79
CA GLY A 85 -2.01 5.00 6.02
C GLY A 85 -3.26 5.82 6.25
N LEU A 86 -3.80 6.44 5.19
CA LEU A 86 -5.06 7.18 5.23
C LEU A 86 -6.21 6.27 5.67
N LEU A 87 -6.43 5.16 4.98
CA LEU A 87 -7.55 4.25 5.26
C LEU A 87 -7.43 3.59 6.63
N LEU A 88 -6.22 3.19 7.03
CA LEU A 88 -5.97 2.61 8.35
C LEU A 88 -6.35 3.62 9.44
N TRP A 89 -5.89 4.86 9.32
CA TRP A 89 -6.14 5.87 10.33
C TRP A 89 -7.60 6.32 10.37
N LEU A 90 -8.31 6.29 9.24
CA LEU A 90 -9.75 6.55 9.20
C LEU A 90 -10.56 5.36 9.73
N GLY A 91 -10.23 4.12 9.34
CA GLY A 91 -11.04 2.92 9.61
C GLY A 91 -10.78 2.22 10.94
N ARG A 92 -9.59 2.37 11.53
CA ARG A 92 -9.16 1.64 12.73
C ARG A 92 -8.89 2.57 13.90
N ALA A 93 -9.96 3.03 14.55
CA ALA A 93 -9.87 3.92 15.70
C ALA A 93 -9.02 3.34 16.86
N ASP A 94 -9.02 2.01 17.02
CA ASP A 94 -8.23 1.26 18.01
C ASP A 94 -6.71 1.36 17.78
N LEU A 95 -6.29 1.66 16.55
CA LEU A 95 -4.89 1.75 16.14
C LEU A 95 -4.36 3.19 16.08
N ARG A 96 -5.16 4.23 16.39
CA ARG A 96 -4.77 5.66 16.30
C ARG A 96 -3.82 6.12 17.42
N ASN A 97 -2.80 5.33 17.72
CA ASN A 97 -1.75 5.61 18.70
C ASN A 97 -0.44 4.94 18.23
N TRP A 98 0.48 4.65 19.15
CA TRP A 98 1.74 3.96 18.85
C TRP A 98 1.54 2.64 18.09
N LYS A 99 0.42 1.93 18.29
CA LYS A 99 0.12 0.66 17.62
C LYS A 99 -0.04 0.82 16.11
N GLY A 100 -0.71 1.88 15.66
CA GLY A 100 -0.88 2.17 14.24
C GLY A 100 0.45 2.56 13.59
N TRP A 101 1.27 3.34 14.29
CA TRP A 101 2.62 3.66 13.84
C TRP A 101 3.49 2.40 13.74
N ALA A 102 3.49 1.55 14.77
CA ALA A 102 4.21 0.29 14.75
C ALA A 102 3.73 -0.63 13.61
N LEU A 103 2.42 -0.66 13.35
CA LEU A 103 1.85 -1.42 12.24
C LEU A 103 2.28 -0.85 10.87
N LEU A 104 2.27 0.47 10.69
CA LEU A 104 2.75 1.08 9.44
C LEU A 104 4.23 0.76 9.20
N VAL A 105 5.05 0.79 10.26
CA VAL A 105 6.46 0.36 10.19
C VAL A 105 6.57 -1.10 9.78
N ALA A 106 5.81 -1.99 10.43
CA ALA A 106 5.81 -3.41 10.12
C ALA A 106 5.34 -3.69 8.69
N LEU A 107 4.32 -2.98 8.19
CA LEU A 107 3.84 -3.11 6.81
C LEU A 107 4.87 -2.57 5.80
N GLY A 108 5.51 -1.43 6.09
CA GLY A 108 6.49 -0.82 5.18
C GLY A 108 7.74 -1.69 5.01
N ILE A 109 8.23 -2.28 6.10
CA ILE A 109 9.34 -3.23 6.07
C ILE A 109 8.88 -4.57 5.48
N GLY A 110 7.73 -5.08 5.91
CA GLY A 110 7.21 -6.37 5.51
C GLY A 110 6.88 -6.47 4.02
N ALA A 111 6.37 -5.40 3.41
CA ALA A 111 6.13 -5.34 1.97
C ALA A 111 7.45 -5.46 1.18
N GLU A 112 8.51 -4.83 1.67
CA GLU A 112 9.82 -4.89 1.02
C GLU A 112 10.49 -6.25 1.19
N LEU A 113 10.44 -6.82 2.39
CA LEU A 113 10.90 -8.18 2.63
C LEU A 113 10.12 -9.20 1.78
N ALA A 114 8.82 -8.99 1.56
CA ALA A 114 8.01 -9.86 0.71
C ALA A 114 8.43 -9.80 -0.77
N GLN A 115 9.17 -8.78 -1.22
CA GLN A 115 9.72 -8.76 -2.59
C GLN A 115 10.72 -9.91 -2.82
N THR A 116 11.37 -10.45 -1.76
CA THR A 116 12.22 -11.65 -1.89
C THR A 116 11.50 -12.90 -2.37
N LEU A 117 10.16 -12.90 -2.30
CA LEU A 117 9.32 -13.98 -2.80
C LEU A 117 8.98 -13.81 -4.29
N THR A 118 9.36 -12.69 -4.90
CA THR A 118 9.17 -12.41 -6.33
C THR A 118 10.47 -12.64 -7.11
N GLN A 119 10.38 -13.08 -8.35
CA GLN A 119 11.56 -13.47 -9.14
C GLN A 119 12.31 -12.28 -9.75
N ASP A 120 11.65 -11.13 -9.89
CA ASP A 120 12.13 -10.01 -10.71
C ASP A 120 12.53 -8.77 -9.88
N ARG A 121 12.46 -8.83 -8.55
CA ARG A 121 12.80 -7.69 -7.69
C ARG A 121 13.62 -8.07 -6.46
N GLU A 122 14.56 -7.18 -6.13
CA GLU A 122 15.35 -7.25 -4.91
C GLU A 122 14.88 -6.20 -3.91
N PRO A 123 14.85 -6.53 -2.61
CA PRO A 123 14.52 -5.59 -1.55
C PRO A 123 15.48 -4.40 -1.49
N ARG A 124 14.95 -3.18 -1.36
CA ARG A 124 15.73 -1.94 -1.25
C ARG A 124 15.33 -1.15 -0.02
N LEU A 125 16.33 -0.66 0.72
CA LEU A 125 16.09 0.21 1.87
C LEU A 125 15.37 1.52 1.48
N ALA A 126 15.65 2.05 0.28
CA ALA A 126 14.98 3.23 -0.26
C ALA A 126 13.45 3.03 -0.36
N ASP A 127 13.01 1.86 -0.80
CA ASP A 127 11.59 1.54 -0.93
C ASP A 127 10.91 1.41 0.45
N VAL A 128 11.61 0.89 1.46
CA VAL A 128 11.13 0.96 2.87
C VAL A 128 10.92 2.41 3.29
N VAL A 129 11.89 3.30 3.04
CA VAL A 129 11.78 4.72 3.41
C VAL A 129 10.59 5.37 2.73
N LEU A 130 10.36 5.09 1.44
CA LEU A 130 9.21 5.58 0.69
C LEU A 130 7.88 5.03 1.21
N ASN A 131 7.82 3.74 1.56
CA ASN A 131 6.66 3.13 2.20
C ASN A 131 6.33 3.85 3.52
N LEU A 132 7.34 4.13 4.36
CA LEU A 132 7.15 4.83 5.62
C LEU A 132 6.73 6.29 5.43
N ALA A 133 7.39 7.01 4.51
CA ALA A 133 7.05 8.39 4.18
C ALA A 133 5.62 8.50 3.65
N GLY A 134 5.22 7.56 2.79
CA GLY A 134 3.85 7.42 2.30
C GLY A 134 2.89 7.21 3.45
N GLY A 135 3.13 6.21 4.29
CA GLY A 135 2.30 5.91 5.46
C GLY A 135 2.10 7.12 6.38
N VAL A 136 3.17 7.86 6.68
CA VAL A 136 3.11 9.11 7.45
C VAL A 136 2.24 10.15 6.74
N ALA A 137 2.46 10.39 5.44
CA ALA A 137 1.67 11.34 4.66
C ALA A 137 0.17 10.98 4.67
N GLY A 138 -0.15 9.68 4.54
CA GLY A 138 -1.50 9.15 4.65
C GLY A 138 -2.16 9.44 5.99
N VAL A 139 -1.44 9.20 7.09
CA VAL A 139 -1.92 9.50 8.45
C VAL A 139 -2.16 10.99 8.63
N LEU A 140 -1.24 11.84 8.20
CA LEU A 140 -1.39 13.30 8.28
C LEU A 140 -2.60 13.77 7.47
N LEU A 141 -2.81 13.23 6.27
CA LEU A 141 -3.98 13.50 5.46
C LEU A 141 -5.27 13.04 6.15
N ALA A 142 -5.28 11.87 6.79
CA ALA A 142 -6.42 11.38 7.56
C ALA A 142 -6.75 12.32 8.72
N MET A 143 -5.74 12.80 9.44
CA MET A 143 -5.91 13.77 10.52
C MET A 143 -6.51 15.08 10.00
N LEU A 144 -6.08 15.55 8.83
CA LEU A 144 -6.67 16.73 8.18
C LEU A 144 -8.12 16.50 7.77
N VAL A 145 -8.42 15.36 7.13
CA VAL A 145 -9.79 14.98 6.73
C VAL A 145 -10.72 14.95 7.93
N ARG A 146 -10.31 14.35 9.06
CA ARG A 146 -11.12 14.32 10.29
C ARG A 146 -11.32 15.70 10.93
N ARG A 147 -10.37 16.62 10.77
CA ARG A 147 -10.53 18.01 11.24
C ARG A 147 -11.58 18.76 10.41
N ILE A 148 -11.61 18.54 9.10
CA ILE A 148 -12.55 19.19 8.18
C ILE A 148 -13.93 18.54 8.29
N VAL A 149 -13.97 17.20 8.28
CA VAL A 149 -15.17 16.40 8.35
C VAL A 149 -15.40 15.96 9.80
N ARG A 150 -16.11 16.81 10.55
CA ARG A 150 -16.33 16.66 12.01
C ARG A 150 -17.02 15.36 12.45
N TRP A 151 -17.52 14.54 11.52
CA TRP A 151 -18.25 13.30 11.78
C TRP A 151 -17.40 12.02 11.56
N LEU A 152 -16.09 12.13 11.29
CA LEU A 152 -15.13 11.02 11.10
C LEU A 152 -14.06 10.93 12.22
#